data_AF-E4T1Y3-F1
#
_entry.id   AF-E4T1Y3-F1
#
_cell.length_a   1.000
_cell.length_b   1.000
_cell.length_c   1.000
_cell.angle_alpha   90.00
_cell.angle_beta   90.00
_cell.angle_gamma   90.00
#
_symmetry.space_group_name_H-M   'P 1'
#
loop_
_entity.id
_entity.type
_entity.pdbx_description
1 polymer ?
#
loop_
_entity_poly.entity_id
_entity_poly.type
_entity_poly.pdbx_seq_one_letter_code
_entity_poly.pdbx_strand_id
1 'polypeptide(L)'
;MPQSISTYLKLYIPRLFTHKYGKVYFAGICAYTFLSLNFHQPVGAYISDSTRVHWMLSCFGAVFILIFILFYALLPRIFRQYFNNSAWNLTKELSVLLLFYAACCIANWGCFSYSYQSASGTPANLINILIFSFSFNLLPVVVIILLQAIVYLLEKHEFTLHHPGAEAMSVFRCDGGKEIPLYNILFFYQSGNYQFIYYVSEAGIMEEKERRSMKILLEMMSVYPEFKSCHVSYLVNTHKIEYCVTESGEKRLKLIGYDKKLNVSYKHRHDFDQYLLNNRK
;
A
#
# COMPACT_ATOMS: atom_id res chain seq x y z
N MET A 1 21.40 12.17 0.80
CA MET A 1 21.47 11.25 1.95
C MET A 1 20.92 9.90 1.55
N PRO A 2 21.59 8.77 1.81
CA PRO A 2 21.02 7.47 1.53
C PRO A 2 19.81 7.30 2.44
N GLN A 3 18.61 7.28 1.85
CA GLN A 3 17.40 6.93 2.59
C GLN A 3 17.62 5.54 3.18
N SER A 4 17.47 5.40 4.50
CA SER A 4 17.73 4.11 5.15
C SER A 4 16.75 3.06 4.64
N ILE A 5 17.21 1.81 4.53
CA ILE A 5 16.42 0.65 4.07
C ILE A 5 15.07 0.54 4.81
N SER A 6 14.99 1.01 6.06
CA SER A 6 13.75 1.01 6.84
C SER A 6 12.64 1.90 6.26
N THR A 7 13.00 2.91 5.48
CA THR A 7 12.06 3.81 4.80
C THR A 7 11.36 3.06 3.66
N TYR A 8 12.11 2.29 2.88
CA TYR A 8 11.57 1.47 1.79
C TYR A 8 10.72 0.30 2.30
N LEU A 9 11.08 -0.30 3.44
CA LEU A 9 10.28 -1.37 4.05
C LEU A 9 8.91 -0.88 4.53
N LYS A 10 8.78 0.41 4.86
CA LYS A 10 7.50 1.04 5.25
C LYS A 10 6.71 1.58 4.06
N LEU A 11 7.18 1.38 2.82
CA LEU A 11 6.46 1.82 1.64
C LEU A 11 5.09 1.13 1.59
N TYR A 12 4.06 1.94 1.33
CA TYR A 12 2.75 1.42 0.99
C TYR A 12 2.84 0.71 -0.35
N ILE A 13 2.40 -0.55 -0.39
CA ILE A 13 2.22 -1.31 -1.61
C ILE A 13 0.82 -1.89 -1.51
N PRO A 14 -0.01 -1.84 -2.58
CA PRO A 14 -1.28 -2.55 -2.56
C PRO A 14 -0.99 -4.05 -2.35
N ARG A 15 -1.76 -4.72 -1.49
CA ARG A 15 -1.56 -6.17 -1.27
C ARG A 15 -1.57 -6.90 -2.63
N LEU A 16 -0.62 -7.81 -2.83
CA LEU A 16 -0.24 -8.36 -4.15
C LEU A 16 -1.43 -8.79 -5.01
N PHE A 17 -2.45 -9.36 -4.36
CA PHE A 17 -3.63 -9.92 -5.02
C PHE A 17 -4.91 -9.07 -4.93
N THR A 18 -4.87 -7.89 -4.32
CA THR A 18 -5.95 -6.88 -4.40
C THR A 18 -5.72 -5.84 -5.50
N HIS A 19 -4.53 -5.83 -6.10
CA HIS A 19 -4.21 -4.96 -7.23
C HIS A 19 -4.95 -5.42 -8.51
N LYS A 20 -5.16 -4.49 -9.46
CA LYS A 20 -5.84 -4.76 -10.74
C LYS A 20 -5.26 -5.97 -11.49
N TYR A 21 -3.95 -6.17 -11.37
CA TYR A 21 -3.21 -7.28 -12.01
C TYR A 21 -2.93 -8.49 -11.11
N GLY A 22 -3.48 -8.52 -9.90
CA GLY A 22 -3.22 -9.60 -8.93
C GLY A 22 -3.52 -11.00 -9.48
N LYS A 23 -4.61 -11.15 -10.23
CA LYS A 23 -4.99 -12.41 -10.88
C LYS A 23 -3.98 -12.86 -11.94
N VAL A 24 -3.34 -11.93 -12.64
CA VAL A 24 -2.32 -12.21 -13.66
C VAL A 24 -1.03 -12.68 -12.99
N TYR A 25 -0.60 -12.00 -11.92
CA TYR A 25 0.54 -12.45 -11.12
C TYR A 25 0.32 -13.85 -10.54
N PHE A 26 -0.90 -14.14 -10.07
CA PHE A 26 -1.27 -15.46 -9.59
C PHE A 26 -1.13 -16.53 -10.69
N ALA A 27 -1.73 -16.27 -11.85
CA ALA A 27 -1.62 -17.19 -12.99
C ALA A 27 -0.16 -17.42 -13.40
N GLY A 28 0.67 -16.36 -13.38
CA GLY A 28 2.10 -16.44 -13.65
C GLY A 28 2.85 -17.32 -12.65
N ILE A 29 2.60 -17.17 -11.34
CA ILE A 29 3.19 -18.02 -10.30
C ILE A 29 2.75 -19.48 -10.50
N CYS A 30 1.46 -19.72 -10.72
CA CYS A 30 0.95 -21.08 -10.95
C CYS A 30 1.58 -21.73 -12.20
N ALA A 31 1.69 -20.99 -13.30
CA ALA A 31 2.33 -21.46 -14.53
C ALA A 31 3.82 -21.75 -14.30
N TYR A 32 4.54 -20.84 -13.63
CA TYR A 32 5.94 -21.03 -13.26
C TYR A 32 6.13 -22.28 -12.39
N THR A 33 5.35 -22.43 -11.31
CA THR A 33 5.44 -23.58 -10.42
C THR A 33 5.12 -24.88 -11.16
N PHE A 34 4.10 -24.88 -12.02
CA PHE A 34 3.75 -26.04 -12.84
C PHE A 34 4.89 -26.44 -13.78
N LEU A 35 5.43 -25.50 -14.58
CA LEU A 35 6.56 -25.77 -15.47
C LEU A 35 7.77 -26.28 -14.68
N SER A 36 8.07 -25.62 -13.57
CA SER A 36 9.21 -25.94 -12.74
C SER A 36 9.14 -27.34 -12.13
N LEU A 37 7.98 -27.74 -11.63
CA LEU A 37 7.76 -29.08 -11.09
C LEU A 37 7.91 -30.17 -12.17
N ASN A 38 7.49 -29.88 -13.41
CA ASN A 38 7.60 -30.83 -14.52
C ASN A 38 9.03 -30.93 -15.09
N PHE A 39 9.76 -29.82 -15.18
CA PHE A 39 11.12 -29.80 -15.72
C PHE A 39 12.19 -30.23 -14.71
N HIS A 40 12.08 -29.81 -13.45
CA HIS A 40 13.12 -30.06 -12.45
C HIS A 40 12.92 -31.35 -11.65
N GLN A 41 11.71 -31.94 -11.69
CA GLN A 41 11.33 -33.18 -11.00
C GLN A 41 11.90 -33.25 -9.56
N PRO A 42 11.24 -32.59 -8.59
CA PRO A 42 11.82 -32.46 -7.26
C PRO A 42 12.03 -33.82 -6.61
N VAL A 43 13.24 -34.03 -6.09
CA VAL A 43 13.61 -35.07 -5.12
C VAL A 43 13.37 -36.50 -5.62
N GLY A 44 14.34 -37.07 -6.35
CA GLY A 44 14.47 -38.52 -6.52
C GLY A 44 13.36 -39.21 -7.31
N ALA A 45 12.45 -38.45 -7.95
CA ALA A 45 11.35 -38.98 -8.75
C ALA A 45 11.78 -39.85 -9.93
N TYR A 46 13.06 -39.80 -10.30
CA TYR A 46 13.69 -40.67 -11.31
C TYR A 46 13.62 -42.18 -10.97
N ILE A 47 13.32 -42.55 -9.72
CA ILE A 47 13.45 -43.93 -9.21
C ILE A 47 12.10 -44.64 -9.02
N SER A 48 10.95 -43.94 -9.15
CA SER A 48 9.63 -44.48 -8.78
C SER A 48 8.71 -44.77 -9.99
N ASP A 49 7.85 -45.78 -9.85
CA ASP A 49 6.75 -46.09 -10.78
C ASP A 49 5.99 -44.82 -11.22
N SER A 50 5.81 -44.68 -12.53
CA SER A 50 5.22 -43.50 -13.19
C SER A 50 3.91 -43.02 -12.53
N THR A 51 3.05 -43.93 -12.08
CA THR A 51 1.76 -43.61 -11.46
C THR A 51 1.88 -42.91 -10.10
N ARG A 52 2.85 -43.27 -9.26
CA ARG A 52 2.99 -42.68 -7.90
C ARG A 52 3.54 -41.26 -7.94
N VAL A 53 4.40 -40.98 -8.91
CA VAL A 53 5.00 -39.65 -9.13
C VAL A 53 3.91 -38.63 -9.50
N HIS A 54 2.98 -38.98 -10.39
CA HIS A 54 1.88 -38.10 -10.78
C HIS A 54 0.90 -37.82 -9.64
N TRP A 55 0.64 -38.81 -8.78
CA TRP A 55 -0.21 -38.63 -7.60
C TRP A 55 0.43 -37.66 -6.59
N MET A 56 1.74 -37.81 -6.34
CA MET A 56 2.50 -36.90 -5.46
C MET A 56 2.51 -35.46 -6.01
N LEU A 57 2.79 -35.28 -7.31
CA LEU A 57 2.79 -33.96 -7.95
C LEU A 57 1.42 -33.27 -7.86
N SER A 58 0.35 -34.05 -8.07
CA SER A 58 -1.04 -33.56 -7.92
C SER A 58 -1.35 -33.16 -6.47
N CYS A 59 -0.82 -33.91 -5.51
CA CYS A 59 -0.95 -33.60 -4.08
C CYS A 59 -0.26 -32.27 -3.73
N PHE A 60 0.96 -32.02 -4.23
CA PHE A 60 1.64 -30.74 -4.03
C PHE A 60 0.87 -29.56 -4.63
N GLY A 61 0.30 -29.74 -5.83
CA GLY A 61 -0.55 -28.72 -6.45
C GLY A 61 -1.82 -28.42 -5.63
N ALA A 62 -2.50 -29.46 -5.14
CA ALA A 62 -3.69 -29.31 -4.32
C ALA A 62 -3.39 -28.61 -2.97
N VAL A 63 -2.29 -28.99 -2.32
CA VAL A 63 -1.81 -28.36 -1.08
C VAL A 63 -1.53 -26.88 -1.29
N PHE A 64 -0.84 -26.52 -2.38
CA PHE A 64 -0.57 -25.13 -2.73
C PHE A 64 -1.87 -24.32 -2.85
N ILE A 65 -2.88 -24.85 -3.55
CA ILE A 65 -4.19 -24.19 -3.72
C ILE A 65 -4.90 -24.02 -2.37
N LEU A 66 -4.89 -25.05 -1.51
CA LEU A 66 -5.53 -25.00 -0.20
C LEU A 66 -4.88 -23.95 0.72
N ILE A 67 -3.55 -23.95 0.81
CA ILE A 67 -2.81 -22.97 1.61
C ILE A 67 -3.00 -21.57 1.03
N PHE A 68 -3.11 -21.44 -0.29
CA PHE A 68 -3.41 -20.17 -0.93
C PHE A 68 -4.78 -19.63 -0.50
N ILE A 69 -5.83 -20.46 -0.56
CA ILE A 69 -7.17 -20.08 -0.10
C ILE A 69 -7.13 -19.67 1.37
N LEU A 70 -6.39 -20.41 2.21
CA LEU A 70 -6.21 -20.08 3.61
C LEU A 70 -5.58 -18.69 3.80
N PHE A 71 -4.48 -18.38 3.12
CA PHE A 71 -3.73 -17.13 3.32
C PHE A 71 -4.35 -15.90 2.66
N TYR A 72 -4.95 -16.05 1.49
CA TYR A 72 -5.40 -14.89 0.70
C TYR A 72 -6.91 -14.72 0.64
N ALA A 73 -7.70 -15.73 1.03
CA ALA A 73 -9.16 -15.63 1.13
C ALA A 73 -9.68 -15.73 2.57
N LEU A 74 -9.18 -16.70 3.37
CA LEU A 74 -9.73 -16.97 4.70
C LEU A 74 -9.10 -16.08 5.79
N LEU A 75 -7.77 -16.03 5.89
CA LEU A 75 -7.02 -15.21 6.85
C LEU A 75 -7.41 -13.72 6.81
N PRO A 76 -7.57 -13.07 5.63
CA PRO A 76 -8.00 -11.69 5.56
C PRO A 76 -9.43 -11.46 6.05
N ARG A 77 -10.30 -12.47 5.98
CA ARG A 77 -11.68 -12.40 6.48
C ARG A 77 -11.75 -12.54 7.99
N ILE A 78 -10.87 -13.36 8.58
CA ILE A 78 -10.78 -13.59 10.02
C ILE A 78 -10.05 -12.41 10.70
N PHE A 79 -8.87 -12.03 10.18
CA PHE A 79 -8.02 -10.99 10.76
C PHE A 79 -8.15 -9.66 10.02
N ARG A 80 -9.37 -9.13 9.93
CA ARG A 80 -9.68 -7.90 9.17
C ARG A 80 -8.81 -6.70 9.57
N GLN A 81 -8.49 -6.57 10.85
CA GLN A 81 -7.67 -5.48 11.38
C GLN A 81 -6.21 -5.56 10.91
N TYR A 82 -5.64 -6.77 10.83
CA TYR A 82 -4.27 -6.97 10.37
C TYR A 82 -4.14 -6.80 8.85
N PHE A 83 -5.11 -7.35 8.10
CA PHE A 83 -5.16 -7.32 6.63
C PHE A 83 -5.84 -6.06 6.06
N ASN A 84 -5.96 -4.99 6.85
CA ASN A 84 -6.54 -3.74 6.38
C ASN A 84 -5.63 -3.10 5.30
N ASN A 85 -6.20 -2.91 4.11
CA ASN A 85 -5.50 -2.37 2.93
C ASN A 85 -4.94 -0.98 3.16
N SER A 86 -5.49 -0.16 4.06
CA SER A 86 -5.02 1.21 4.30
C SER A 86 -3.70 1.31 5.07
N ALA A 87 -3.31 0.23 5.75
CA ALA A 87 -2.07 0.15 6.53
C ALA A 87 -1.18 -1.02 6.05
N TRP A 88 -1.39 -1.46 4.81
CA TRP A 88 -0.57 -2.48 4.19
C TRP A 88 0.76 -1.89 3.76
N ASN A 89 1.85 -2.56 4.12
CA ASN A 89 3.20 -2.13 3.79
C ASN A 89 4.02 -3.33 3.30
N LEU A 90 5.17 -3.03 2.67
CA LEU A 90 6.06 -4.05 2.11
C LEU A 90 6.48 -5.11 3.14
N THR A 91 6.76 -4.71 4.39
CA THR A 91 7.10 -5.66 5.45
C THR A 91 5.99 -6.67 5.71
N LYS A 92 4.73 -6.24 5.81
CA LYS A 92 3.58 -7.15 6.02
C LYS A 92 3.40 -8.11 4.85
N GLU A 93 3.55 -7.64 3.62
CA GLU A 93 3.48 -8.50 2.43
C GLU A 93 4.58 -9.56 2.46
N LEU A 94 5.83 -9.16 2.72
CA LEU A 94 6.96 -10.09 2.86
C LEU A 94 6.73 -11.11 3.98
N SER A 95 6.22 -10.68 5.15
CA SER A 95 5.93 -11.59 6.25
C SER A 95 4.85 -12.60 5.89
N VAL A 96 3.76 -12.18 5.24
CA VAL A 96 2.68 -13.07 4.81
C VAL A 96 3.16 -14.06 3.75
N LEU A 97 3.96 -13.60 2.79
CA LEU A 97 4.56 -14.47 1.78
C LEU A 97 5.51 -15.49 2.41
N LEU A 98 6.40 -15.08 3.32
CA LEU A 98 7.29 -16.00 4.03
C LEU A 98 6.52 -17.07 4.81
N LEU A 99 5.46 -16.69 5.51
CA LEU A 99 4.60 -17.63 6.25
C LEU A 99 3.86 -18.57 5.30
N PHE A 100 3.34 -18.05 4.19
CA PHE A 100 2.70 -18.86 3.14
C PHE A 100 3.66 -19.92 2.60
N TYR A 101 4.92 -19.55 2.29
CA TYR A 101 5.92 -20.49 1.81
C TYR A 101 6.33 -21.52 2.85
N ALA A 102 6.52 -21.09 4.10
CA ALA A 102 6.81 -22.01 5.20
C ALA A 102 5.70 -23.06 5.35
N ALA A 103 4.44 -22.64 5.27
CA ALA A 103 3.28 -23.55 5.30
C ALA A 103 3.29 -24.53 4.12
N CYS A 104 3.56 -24.05 2.90
CA CYS A 104 3.66 -24.91 1.72
C CYS A 104 4.78 -25.97 1.85
N CYS A 105 5.94 -25.58 2.40
CA CYS A 105 7.06 -26.51 2.61
C CYS A 105 6.72 -27.60 3.62
N ILE A 106 6.13 -27.22 4.76
CA ILE A 106 5.72 -28.15 5.82
C ILE A 106 4.68 -29.14 5.28
N ALA A 107 3.69 -28.64 4.54
CA ALA A 107 2.64 -29.48 3.98
C ALA A 107 3.17 -30.43 2.90
N ASN A 108 4.05 -29.95 2.00
CA ASN A 108 4.67 -30.80 1.00
C ASN A 108 5.58 -31.88 1.62
N TRP A 109 6.30 -31.57 2.70
CA TRP A 109 7.05 -32.58 3.45
C TRP A 109 6.12 -33.64 4.08
N GLY A 110 4.98 -33.23 4.62
CA GLY A 110 3.96 -34.17 5.12
C GLY A 110 3.40 -35.09 4.04
N CYS A 111 3.12 -34.55 2.84
CA CYS A 111 2.68 -35.35 1.69
C CYS A 111 3.76 -36.31 1.21
N PHE A 112 5.01 -35.87 1.18
CA PHE A 112 6.15 -36.69 0.80
C PHE A 112 6.39 -37.84 1.79
N SER A 113 6.37 -37.55 3.10
CA SER A 113 6.58 -38.55 4.15
C SER A 113 5.47 -39.61 4.20
N TYR A 114 4.22 -39.21 3.94
CA TYR A 114 3.10 -40.14 3.84
C TYR A 114 3.24 -41.07 2.61
N SER A 115 3.70 -40.54 1.48
CA SER A 115 3.78 -41.27 0.21
C SER A 115 4.96 -42.25 0.15
N TYR A 116 6.07 -41.95 0.83
CA TYR A 116 7.29 -42.76 0.85
C TYR A 116 7.61 -43.19 2.29
N GLN A 117 6.82 -44.14 2.82
CA GLN A 117 6.91 -44.68 4.20
C GLN A 117 8.27 -45.32 4.60
N SER A 118 9.31 -45.26 3.77
CA SER A 118 10.59 -45.94 4.01
C SER A 118 11.77 -44.97 4.05
N ALA A 119 12.45 -44.91 5.20
CA ALA A 119 13.77 -44.30 5.48
C ALA A 119 14.02 -42.82 5.10
N SER A 120 13.07 -42.15 4.44
CA SER A 120 13.25 -40.82 3.83
C SER A 120 12.34 -39.74 4.45
N GLY A 121 11.60 -40.05 5.51
CA GLY A 121 10.87 -39.09 6.36
C GLY A 121 11.73 -38.48 7.47
N THR A 122 13.04 -38.36 7.29
CA THR A 122 13.93 -37.80 8.33
C THR A 122 13.84 -36.26 8.38
N PRO A 123 14.12 -35.63 9.54
CA PRO A 123 14.22 -34.17 9.63
C PRO A 123 15.26 -33.57 8.67
N ALA A 124 16.28 -34.33 8.27
CA ALA A 124 17.25 -33.91 7.26
C ALA A 124 16.59 -33.71 5.87
N ASN A 125 15.61 -34.54 5.51
CA ASN A 125 14.87 -34.37 4.27
C ASN A 125 13.88 -33.19 4.32
N LEU A 126 13.39 -32.81 5.51
CA LEU A 126 12.66 -31.55 5.68
C LEU A 126 13.56 -30.36 5.35
N ILE A 127 14.81 -30.36 5.81
CA ILE A 127 15.79 -29.30 5.50
C ILE A 127 16.08 -29.24 3.99
N ASN A 128 16.26 -30.39 3.33
CA ASN A 128 16.46 -30.44 1.87
C ASN A 128 15.25 -29.92 1.09
N ILE A 129 14.03 -30.32 1.49
CA ILE A 129 12.79 -29.82 0.88
C ILE A 129 12.62 -28.32 1.13
N LEU A 130 12.99 -27.83 2.32
CA LEU A 130 12.98 -26.40 2.65
C LEU A 130 13.99 -25.63 1.78
N ILE A 131 15.24 -26.07 1.70
CA ILE A 131 16.29 -25.39 0.90
C ILE A 131 15.89 -25.40 -0.58
N PHE A 132 15.42 -26.53 -1.09
CA PHE A 132 14.97 -26.65 -2.47
C PHE A 132 13.77 -25.73 -2.72
N SER A 133 12.71 -25.84 -1.92
CA SER A 133 11.49 -25.04 -2.09
C SER A 133 11.74 -23.55 -1.88
N PHE A 134 12.61 -23.17 -0.95
CA PHE A 134 13.00 -21.79 -0.71
C PHE A 134 13.81 -21.23 -1.88
N SER A 135 14.86 -21.94 -2.34
CA SER A 135 15.66 -21.51 -3.48
C SER A 135 14.81 -21.36 -4.74
N PHE A 136 13.86 -22.28 -4.94
CA PHE A 136 13.02 -22.32 -6.13
C PHE A 136 11.92 -21.23 -6.12
N ASN A 137 11.34 -20.94 -4.95
CA ASN A 137 10.21 -20.02 -4.85
C ASN A 137 10.60 -18.60 -4.41
N LEU A 138 11.77 -18.38 -3.80
CA LEU A 138 12.18 -17.06 -3.35
C LEU A 138 12.35 -16.10 -4.53
N LEU A 139 13.03 -16.55 -5.59
CA LEU A 139 13.34 -15.73 -6.75
C LEU A 139 12.08 -15.19 -7.45
N PRO A 140 11.09 -15.99 -7.87
CA PRO A 140 9.89 -15.46 -8.53
C PRO A 140 9.09 -14.51 -7.62
N VAL A 141 9.09 -14.74 -6.32
CA VAL A 141 8.39 -13.89 -5.34
C VAL A 141 9.05 -12.53 -5.23
N VAL A 142 10.37 -12.50 -5.05
CA VAL A 142 11.13 -11.26 -4.98
C VAL A 142 10.95 -10.48 -6.29
N VAL A 143 11.02 -11.15 -7.44
CA VAL A 143 10.79 -10.53 -8.75
C VAL A 143 9.39 -9.94 -8.85
N ILE A 144 8.34 -10.65 -8.44
CA ILE A 144 6.97 -10.15 -8.52
C ILE A 144 6.73 -8.97 -7.58
N ILE A 145 7.25 -9.02 -6.35
CA ILE A 145 7.18 -7.89 -5.40
C ILE A 145 7.90 -6.67 -5.98
N LEU A 146 9.09 -6.86 -6.57
CA LEU A 146 9.84 -5.77 -7.19
C LEU A 146 9.11 -5.19 -8.40
N LEU A 147 8.57 -6.04 -9.28
CA LEU A 147 7.77 -5.59 -10.43
C LEU A 147 6.53 -4.82 -9.97
N GLN A 148 5.85 -5.29 -8.94
CA GLN A 148 4.70 -4.58 -8.39
C GLN A 148 5.11 -3.24 -7.78
N ALA A 149 6.23 -3.19 -7.05
CA ALA A 149 6.75 -1.95 -6.50
C ALA A 149 7.13 -0.96 -7.62
N ILE A 150 7.77 -1.44 -8.70
CA ILE A 150 8.12 -0.63 -9.88
C ILE A 150 6.86 -0.10 -10.55
N VAL A 151 5.87 -0.96 -10.85
CA VAL A 151 4.59 -0.54 -11.45
C VAL A 151 3.92 0.51 -10.58
N TYR A 152 3.83 0.29 -9.27
CA TYR A 152 3.23 1.24 -8.34
C TYR A 152 3.99 2.58 -8.27
N LEU A 153 5.32 2.57 -8.36
CA LEU A 153 6.13 3.80 -8.37
C LEU A 153 6.00 4.58 -9.68
N LEU A 154 5.76 3.88 -10.80
CA LEU A 154 5.60 4.48 -12.12
C LEU A 154 4.14 4.92 -12.40
N GLU A 155 3.16 4.31 -11.74
CA GLU A 155 1.75 4.61 -11.95
C GLU A 155 1.37 5.96 -11.30
N LYS A 156 1.31 7.00 -12.12
CA LYS A 156 0.83 8.32 -11.70
C LYS A 156 -0.68 8.24 -11.47
N HIS A 157 -1.09 8.14 -10.22
CA HIS A 157 -2.51 8.22 -9.88
C HIS A 157 -2.91 9.69 -9.70
N GLU A 158 -3.66 10.23 -10.65
CA GLU A 158 -4.33 11.52 -10.56
C GLU A 158 -5.79 11.29 -10.15
N PHE A 159 -6.17 11.80 -8.98
CA PHE A 159 -7.56 11.75 -8.51
C PHE A 159 -8.16 13.14 -8.59
N THR A 160 -9.13 13.34 -9.46
CA THR A 160 -9.95 14.56 -9.51
C THR A 160 -10.97 14.51 -8.38
N LEU A 161 -11.07 15.56 -7.56
CA LEU A 161 -12.04 15.61 -6.47
C LEU A 161 -13.30 16.36 -6.90
N HIS A 162 -14.47 15.82 -6.52
CA HIS A 162 -15.74 16.50 -6.73
C HIS A 162 -15.95 17.54 -5.63
N HIS A 163 -16.26 18.78 -6.02
CA HIS A 163 -16.53 19.86 -5.09
C HIS A 163 -18.03 19.89 -4.75
N PRO A 164 -18.44 19.79 -3.48
CA PRO A 164 -19.80 20.14 -3.10
C PRO A 164 -20.01 21.65 -3.34
N GLY A 165 -21.18 21.99 -3.90
CA GLY A 165 -21.59 23.38 -4.15
C GLY A 165 -21.62 24.19 -2.85
N ALA A 166 -21.17 25.45 -2.94
CA ALA A 166 -20.87 26.31 -1.81
C ALA A 166 -22.12 26.84 -1.09
N GLU A 167 -22.22 26.58 0.22
CA GLU A 167 -23.09 27.33 1.14
C GLU A 167 -22.43 27.45 2.53
N ALA A 168 -21.61 28.48 2.73
CA ALA A 168 -21.38 29.12 4.04
C ALA A 168 -20.66 30.47 3.85
N MET A 169 -21.33 31.56 4.25
CA MET A 169 -20.82 32.94 4.26
C MET A 169 -19.81 33.20 5.40
N SER A 170 -18.98 32.22 5.74
CA SER A 170 -18.07 32.32 6.87
C SER A 170 -16.77 33.04 6.47
N VAL A 171 -16.31 33.95 7.35
CA VAL A 171 -15.18 34.84 7.10
C VAL A 171 -14.07 34.57 8.11
N PHE A 172 -12.83 34.53 7.61
CA PHE A 172 -11.62 34.48 8.41
C PHE A 172 -11.17 35.90 8.75
N ARG A 173 -11.05 36.21 10.04
CA ARG A 173 -10.58 37.51 10.52
C ARG A 173 -9.07 37.50 10.78
N CYS A 174 -8.38 38.37 10.07
CA CYS A 174 -6.98 38.73 10.28
C CYS A 174 -6.83 39.68 11.48
N ASP A 175 -5.68 39.65 12.15
CA ASP A 175 -5.46 40.51 13.34
C ASP A 175 -5.43 41.99 12.93
N GLY A 176 -5.11 42.29 11.67
CA GLY A 176 -5.20 43.62 11.05
C GLY A 176 -6.61 44.09 10.68
N GLY A 177 -7.68 43.37 11.06
CA GLY A 177 -9.07 43.73 10.77
C GLY A 177 -9.54 43.38 9.34
N LYS A 178 -8.67 42.79 8.52
CA LYS A 178 -9.03 42.29 7.19
C LYS A 178 -9.87 41.02 7.31
N GLU A 179 -11.00 40.97 6.61
CA GLU A 179 -11.86 39.80 6.58
C GLU A 179 -11.72 39.08 5.23
N ILE A 180 -11.36 37.79 5.26
CA ILE A 180 -11.16 36.95 4.07
C ILE A 180 -12.23 35.85 4.06
N PRO A 181 -13.09 35.75 3.04
CA PRO A 181 -14.06 34.65 2.95
C PRO A 181 -13.37 33.28 2.97
N LEU A 182 -13.82 32.37 3.83
CA LEU A 182 -13.21 31.05 3.98
C LEU A 182 -13.21 30.25 2.66
N TYR A 183 -14.24 30.43 1.84
CA TYR A 183 -14.32 29.87 0.50
C TYR A 183 -13.17 30.31 -0.42
N ASN A 184 -12.59 31.49 -0.22
CA ASN A 184 -11.49 31.98 -1.05
C ASN A 184 -10.13 31.45 -0.59
N ILE A 185 -10.04 30.89 0.62
CA ILE A 185 -8.78 30.39 1.17
C ILE A 185 -8.44 29.03 0.53
N LEU A 186 -7.22 28.95 -0.01
CA LEU A 186 -6.63 27.76 -0.60
C LEU A 186 -5.98 26.89 0.49
N PHE A 187 -5.06 27.49 1.25
CA PHE A 187 -4.36 26.83 2.34
C PHE A 187 -3.71 27.84 3.29
N PHE A 188 -3.37 27.36 4.48
CA PHE A 188 -2.53 28.03 5.44
C PHE A 188 -1.17 27.33 5.52
N TYR A 189 -0.11 28.11 5.63
CA TYR A 189 1.25 27.65 5.78
C TYR A 189 1.91 28.25 7.03
N GLN A 190 2.54 27.41 7.86
CA GLN A 190 3.24 27.82 9.07
C GLN A 190 4.75 27.79 8.84
N SER A 191 5.42 28.92 9.06
CA SER A 191 6.89 28.98 9.15
C SER A 191 7.30 29.70 10.44
N GLY A 192 7.84 28.94 11.39
CA GLY A 192 8.15 29.43 12.74
C GLY A 192 6.92 29.99 13.44
N ASN A 193 7.00 31.25 13.88
CA ASN A 193 5.94 31.94 14.61
C ASN A 193 4.97 32.71 13.68
N TYR A 194 5.09 32.52 12.38
CA TYR A 194 4.26 33.17 11.39
C TYR A 194 3.41 32.16 10.62
N GLN A 195 2.18 32.57 10.37
CA GLN A 195 1.21 31.90 9.54
C GLN A 195 1.02 32.71 8.26
N PHE A 196 1.00 32.03 7.14
CA PHE A 196 0.77 32.58 5.81
C PHE A 196 -0.55 32.03 5.30
N ILE A 197 -1.42 32.93 4.84
CA ILE A 197 -2.76 32.63 4.36
C ILE A 197 -2.73 32.83 2.85
N TYR A 198 -2.91 31.76 2.08
CA TYR A 198 -3.01 31.83 0.64
C TYR A 198 -4.49 31.80 0.23
N TYR A 199 -4.95 32.85 -0.46
CA TYR A 199 -6.35 32.98 -0.88
C TYR A 199 -6.47 33.58 -2.28
N VAL A 200 -7.60 33.32 -2.93
CA VAL A 200 -7.93 33.86 -4.25
C VAL A 200 -8.62 35.21 -4.09
N SER A 201 -8.07 36.23 -4.75
CA SER A 201 -8.65 37.57 -4.90
C SER A 201 -8.86 37.89 -6.39
N GLU A 202 -9.52 39.01 -6.71
CA GLU A 202 -9.73 39.46 -8.09
C GLU A 202 -8.40 39.67 -8.85
N ALA A 203 -7.33 40.00 -8.13
CA ALA A 203 -5.98 40.19 -8.68
C ALA A 203 -5.14 38.90 -8.75
N GLY A 204 -5.72 37.73 -8.43
CA GLY A 204 -5.03 36.44 -8.39
C GLY A 204 -4.79 35.92 -6.97
N ILE A 205 -3.80 35.03 -6.82
CA ILE A 205 -3.47 34.43 -5.51
C ILE A 205 -2.68 35.44 -4.68
N MET A 206 -3.24 35.78 -3.53
CA MET A 206 -2.64 36.68 -2.55
C MET A 206 -2.14 35.90 -1.33
N GLU A 207 -1.11 36.44 -0.69
CA GLU A 207 -0.53 35.93 0.55
C GLU A 207 -0.71 36.96 1.66
N GLU A 208 -1.32 36.57 2.77
CA GLU A 208 -1.42 37.40 3.98
C GLU A 208 -0.63 36.76 5.12
N LYS A 209 0.13 37.57 5.87
CA LYS A 209 1.00 37.08 6.94
C LYS A 209 0.45 37.49 8.31
N GLU A 210 0.27 36.51 9.16
CA GLU A 210 -0.27 36.67 10.52
C GLU A 210 0.63 36.02 11.56
N ARG A 211 0.69 36.61 12.77
CA ARG A 211 1.47 36.03 13.87
C ARG A 211 0.59 35.12 14.71
N ARG A 212 0.47 33.86 14.29
CA ARG A 212 -0.35 32.86 15.00
C ARG A 212 0.32 31.48 14.99
N SER A 213 0.03 30.68 16.02
CA SER A 213 0.52 29.30 16.11
C SER A 213 -0.44 28.33 15.40
N MET A 214 0.10 27.22 14.88
CA MET A 214 -0.68 26.19 14.19
C MET A 214 -1.76 25.59 15.09
N LYS A 215 -1.47 25.49 16.40
CA LYS A 215 -2.43 24.98 17.38
C LYS A 215 -3.68 25.85 17.45
N ILE A 216 -3.50 27.17 17.54
CA ILE A 216 -4.61 28.13 17.58
C ILE A 216 -5.38 28.08 16.25
N LEU A 217 -4.67 28.02 15.12
CA LEU A 217 -5.31 27.90 13.81
C LEU A 217 -6.19 26.64 13.72
N LEU A 218 -5.69 25.50 14.17
CA LEU A 218 -6.44 24.24 14.15
C LEU A 218 -7.67 24.29 15.08
N GLU A 219 -7.56 24.93 16.24
CA GLU A 219 -8.71 25.15 17.13
C GLU A 219 -9.78 26.01 16.46
N MET A 220 -9.38 27.12 15.81
CA MET A 220 -10.31 28.00 15.09
C MET A 220 -10.97 27.32 13.89
N MET A 221 -10.21 26.49 13.18
CA MET A 221 -10.68 25.81 11.97
C MET A 221 -11.37 24.47 12.29
N SER A 222 -11.41 24.04 13.55
CA SER A 222 -12.04 22.77 13.95
C SER A 222 -13.55 22.70 13.67
N VAL A 223 -14.20 23.87 13.59
CA VAL A 223 -15.62 24.02 13.24
C VAL A 223 -15.87 23.76 11.75
N TYR A 224 -14.84 23.86 10.92
CA TYR A 224 -14.91 23.81 9.46
C TYR A 224 -14.27 22.51 8.94
N PRO A 225 -15.06 21.45 8.67
CA PRO A 225 -14.54 20.14 8.26
C PRO A 225 -13.79 20.15 6.93
N GLU A 226 -13.98 21.18 6.12
CA GLU A 226 -13.29 21.38 4.84
C GLU A 226 -11.80 21.71 5.00
N PHE A 227 -11.36 22.21 6.16
CA PHE A 227 -9.94 22.48 6.42
C PHE A 227 -9.27 21.30 7.10
N LYS A 228 -8.35 20.63 6.37
CA LYS A 228 -7.62 19.46 6.88
C LYS A 228 -6.12 19.65 6.83
N SER A 229 -5.46 19.27 7.93
CA SER A 229 -4.00 19.28 8.05
C SER A 229 -3.42 18.22 7.11
N CYS A 230 -2.62 18.64 6.14
CA CYS A 230 -1.89 17.71 5.26
C CYS A 230 -0.43 17.54 5.72
N HIS A 231 0.11 18.48 6.48
CA HIS A 231 1.46 18.47 7.03
C HIS A 231 1.48 19.23 8.35
N VAL A 232 2.50 19.05 9.19
CA VAL A 232 2.64 19.81 10.46
C VAL A 232 2.64 21.34 10.26
N SER A 233 2.97 21.77 9.05
CA SER A 233 3.05 23.18 8.65
C SER A 233 1.96 23.60 7.67
N TYR A 234 1.04 22.71 7.26
CA TYR A 234 0.07 23.03 6.22
C TYR A 234 -1.35 22.58 6.60
N LEU A 235 -2.30 23.51 6.49
CA LEU A 235 -3.73 23.28 6.63
C LEU A 235 -4.41 23.65 5.31
N VAL A 236 -5.02 22.70 4.63
CA VAL A 236 -5.50 22.87 3.25
C VAL A 236 -7.02 22.85 3.21
N ASN A 237 -7.60 23.72 2.38
CA ASN A 237 -9.01 23.66 2.04
C ASN A 237 -9.24 22.51 1.04
N THR A 238 -9.95 21.49 1.48
CA THR A 238 -10.23 20.30 0.69
C THR A 238 -11.12 20.58 -0.53
N HIS A 239 -11.94 21.63 -0.50
CA HIS A 239 -12.74 22.06 -1.64
C HIS A 239 -11.93 22.77 -2.73
N LYS A 240 -10.65 23.07 -2.50
CA LYS A 240 -9.76 23.70 -3.49
C LYS A 240 -8.72 22.75 -4.05
N ILE A 241 -8.81 21.46 -3.73
CA ILE A 241 -7.91 20.43 -4.25
C ILE A 241 -8.42 20.00 -5.63
N GLU A 242 -7.65 20.31 -6.67
CA GLU A 242 -7.96 19.95 -8.06
C GLU A 242 -7.70 18.46 -8.29
N TYR A 243 -6.48 18.02 -7.95
CA TYR A 243 -6.13 16.61 -7.96
C TYR A 243 -5.06 16.24 -6.93
N CYS A 244 -5.09 14.98 -6.52
CA CYS A 244 -4.03 14.38 -5.70
C CYS A 244 -3.16 13.48 -6.60
N VAL A 245 -1.85 13.67 -6.55
CA VAL A 245 -0.86 12.83 -7.22
C VAL A 245 -0.12 12.00 -6.19
N THR A 246 0.05 10.71 -6.47
CA THR A 246 1.06 9.91 -5.77
C THR A 246 2.28 9.75 -6.68
N GLU A 247 3.41 10.36 -6.30
CA GLU A 247 4.69 10.30 -7.01
C GLU A 247 5.72 9.65 -6.09
N SER A 248 6.35 8.56 -6.51
CA SER A 248 7.40 7.86 -5.74
C SER A 248 6.99 7.46 -4.31
N GLY A 249 5.70 7.18 -4.10
CA GLY A 249 5.18 6.87 -2.77
C GLY A 249 5.08 8.09 -1.83
N GLU A 250 5.19 9.32 -2.32
CA GLU A 250 4.79 10.56 -1.63
C GLU A 250 3.46 11.05 -2.21
N LYS A 251 2.55 11.53 -1.35
CA LYS A 251 1.30 12.16 -1.81
C LYS A 251 1.50 13.66 -1.93
N ARG A 252 1.11 14.20 -3.08
CA ARG A 252 1.23 15.61 -3.44
C ARG A 252 -0.13 16.14 -3.87
N LEU A 253 -0.58 17.22 -3.25
CA LEU A 253 -1.85 17.87 -3.55
C LEU A 253 -1.59 19.01 -4.53
N LYS A 254 -2.36 19.07 -5.62
CA LYS A 254 -2.45 20.23 -6.49
C LYS A 254 -3.73 20.99 -6.15
N LEU A 255 -3.59 22.30 -5.93
CA LEU A 255 -4.71 23.19 -5.65
C LEU A 255 -5.06 24.00 -6.90
N ILE A 256 -6.35 24.35 -7.03
CA ILE A 256 -6.86 25.15 -8.14
C ILE A 256 -6.10 26.48 -8.22
N GLY A 257 -5.50 26.75 -9.36
CA GLY A 257 -4.77 28.01 -9.64
C GLY A 257 -3.42 28.17 -8.95
N TYR A 258 -2.99 27.24 -8.09
CA TYR A 258 -1.70 27.30 -7.40
C TYR A 258 -0.67 26.42 -8.10
N ASP A 259 0.41 27.01 -8.60
CA ASP A 259 1.38 26.29 -9.46
C ASP A 259 2.15 25.17 -8.74
N LYS A 260 2.43 25.33 -7.45
CA LYS A 260 3.21 24.36 -6.69
C LYS A 260 2.33 23.24 -6.11
N LYS A 261 2.89 22.03 -6.03
CA LYS A 261 2.24 20.91 -5.34
C LYS A 261 2.59 20.93 -3.85
N LEU A 262 1.63 20.65 -2.98
CA LEU A 262 1.83 20.56 -1.52
C LEU A 262 2.06 19.12 -1.09
N ASN A 263 3.07 18.86 -0.26
CA ASN A 263 3.37 17.51 0.22
C ASN A 263 2.47 17.12 1.40
N VAL A 264 1.94 15.90 1.36
CA VAL A 264 1.21 15.30 2.50
C VAL A 264 2.19 14.51 3.37
N SER A 265 2.28 14.89 4.64
CA SER A 265 3.08 14.19 5.65
C SER A 265 2.59 12.77 5.87
N TYR A 266 3.51 11.85 6.16
CA TYR A 266 3.22 10.47 6.52
C TYR A 266 2.17 10.34 7.65
N LYS A 267 2.24 11.22 8.67
CA LYS A 267 1.31 11.19 9.82
C LYS A 267 -0.15 11.46 9.40
N HIS A 268 -0.35 12.34 8.44
CA HIS A 268 -1.68 12.78 7.98
C HIS A 268 -2.18 11.98 6.78
N ARG A 269 -1.38 11.03 6.28
CA ARG A 269 -1.69 10.26 5.08
C ARG A 269 -2.93 9.40 5.26
N HIS A 270 -3.09 8.76 6.42
CA HIS A 270 -4.26 7.91 6.66
C HIS A 270 -5.57 8.71 6.66
N ASP A 271 -5.56 9.88 7.30
CA ASP A 271 -6.74 10.75 7.39
C ASP A 271 -7.14 11.32 6.03
N PHE A 272 -6.14 11.68 5.22
CA PHE A 272 -6.37 12.10 3.84
C PHE A 272 -6.83 10.95 2.95
N ASP A 273 -6.35 9.72 3.18
CA ASP A 273 -6.74 8.55 2.40
C ASP A 273 -8.21 8.17 2.67
N GLN A 274 -8.64 8.22 3.93
CA GLN A 274 -10.05 8.09 4.31
C GLN A 274 -10.91 9.17 3.63
N TYR A 275 -10.45 10.42 3.64
CA TYR A 275 -11.17 11.52 2.99
C TYR A 275 -11.28 11.33 1.47
N LEU A 276 -10.20 10.94 0.80
CA LEU A 276 -10.18 10.67 -0.63
C LEU A 276 -11.08 9.48 -1.00
N LEU A 277 -11.09 8.42 -0.17
CA LEU A 277 -11.96 7.26 -0.38
C LEU A 277 -13.45 7.61 -0.26
N ASN A 278 -13.82 8.46 0.71
CA ASN A 278 -15.21 8.89 0.91
C ASN A 278 -15.71 9.84 -0.19
N ASN A 279 -14.79 10.56 -0.85
CA ASN A 279 -15.10 11.50 -1.93
C ASN A 279 -14.75 10.98 -3.33
N ARG A 280 -14.37 9.70 -3.46
CA ARG A 280 -14.30 9.00 -4.74
C ARG A 280 -15.74 8.71 -5.21
N LYS A 281 -16.15 9.36 -6.30
CA LYS A 281 -17.19 8.85 -7.20
C LYS A 281 -16.57 8.63 -8.57
#